data_AF-A0A7C3AVF9-F1
#
_entry.id   AF-A0A7C3AVF9-F1
#
_cell.length_a   1.000
_cell.length_b   1.000
_cell.length_c   1.000
_cell.angle_alpha   90.00
_cell.angle_beta   90.00
_cell.angle_gamma   90.00
#
_symmetry.space_group_name_H-M   'P 1'
#
loop_
_entity.id
_entity.type
_entity.pdbx_description
1 polymer ?
#
loop_
_entity_poly.entity_id
_entity_poly.type
_entity_poly.pdbx_seq_one_letter_code
_entity_poly.pdbx_strand_id
1 'polypeptide(L)'
;MSAADQVHGVSVLRSLLARGEGDPDLLAAALLHDVGKSQARLQLWERILIVLASWLFPSRVRRWGENEHTGWQRPFVIAVRHPFWGAEMIRQAGGSQELIALVLRHQENLPADSAREIDRLLIRLQEADGLN
;
A
#
# COMPACT_ATOMS: atom_id res chain seq x y z
N MET A 1 8.95 0.28 -8.29
CA MET A 1 8.00 -0.84 -8.35
C MET A 1 8.58 -1.92 -9.26
N SER A 2 8.42 -3.19 -8.89
CA SER A 2 8.75 -4.31 -9.76
C SER A 2 7.68 -4.48 -10.84
N ALA A 3 7.94 -5.29 -11.87
CA ALA A 3 6.93 -5.64 -12.88
C ALA A 3 5.71 -6.34 -12.24
N ALA A 4 5.94 -7.17 -11.22
CA ALA A 4 4.87 -7.82 -10.46
C ALA A 4 3.98 -6.79 -9.74
N ASP A 5 4.56 -5.77 -9.10
CA ASP A 5 3.78 -4.72 -8.42
C ASP A 5 2.94 -3.89 -9.42
N GLN A 6 3.43 -3.69 -10.65
CA GLN A 6 2.68 -3.00 -11.70
C GLN A 6 1.50 -3.83 -12.21
N VAL A 7 1.73 -5.13 -12.46
CA VAL A 7 0.65 -6.06 -12.86
C VAL A 7 -0.41 -6.14 -11.77
N HIS A 8 0.03 -6.21 -10.50
CA HIS A 8 -0.84 -6.18 -9.33
C HIS A 8 -1.74 -4.94 -9.33
N GLY A 9 -1.17 -3.74 -9.39
CA GLY A 9 -1.95 -2.49 -9.42
C GLY A 9 -2.94 -2.41 -10.59
N VAL A 10 -2.56 -2.92 -11.78
CA VAL A 10 -3.49 -3.01 -12.93
C VAL A 10 -4.62 -4.02 -12.68
N SER A 11 -4.35 -5.11 -11.98
CA SER A 11 -5.36 -6.12 -11.61
C SER A 11 -6.37 -5.57 -10.60
N VAL A 12 -5.89 -4.82 -9.60
CA VAL A 12 -6.73 -4.08 -8.64
C VAL A 12 -7.60 -3.06 -9.37
N LEU A 13 -7.01 -2.26 -10.27
CA LEU A 13 -7.74 -1.29 -11.09
C LEU A 13 -8.86 -1.97 -11.91
N ARG A 14 -8.56 -3.08 -12.59
CA ARG A 14 -9.55 -3.84 -13.37
C ARG A 14 -10.68 -4.38 -12.49
N SER A 15 -10.36 -4.83 -11.28
CA SER A 15 -11.35 -5.32 -10.32
C SER A 15 -12.30 -4.21 -9.86
N LEU A 16 -11.79 -3.00 -9.62
CA LEU A 16 -12.60 -1.83 -9.28
C LEU A 16 -13.49 -1.39 -10.45
N LEU A 17 -12.94 -1.30 -11.67
CA LEU A 17 -13.71 -0.98 -12.87
C LEU A 17 -14.82 -2.00 -13.14
N ALA A 18 -14.57 -3.29 -12.94
CA ALA A 18 -15.56 -4.34 -13.10
C ALA A 18 -16.72 -4.24 -12.07
N ARG A 19 -16.48 -3.60 -10.92
CA ARG A 19 -17.49 -3.29 -9.90
C ARG A 19 -18.24 -1.98 -10.17
N GLY A 20 -17.90 -1.26 -11.24
CA GLY A 20 -18.52 0.01 -11.61
C GLY A 20 -17.97 1.23 -10.88
N GLU A 21 -16.81 1.09 -10.22
CA GLU A 21 -16.16 2.22 -9.56
C GLU A 21 -15.62 3.21 -10.62
N GLY A 22 -15.88 4.50 -10.41
CA GLY A 22 -15.51 5.58 -11.34
C GLY A 22 -14.81 6.76 -10.66
N ASP A 23 -14.55 6.67 -9.36
CA ASP A 23 -13.83 7.70 -8.63
C ASP A 23 -12.38 7.77 -9.11
N PRO A 24 -11.91 8.91 -9.65
CA PRO A 24 -10.59 9.01 -10.26
C PRO A 24 -9.45 8.79 -9.26
N ASP A 25 -9.63 9.19 -8.00
CA ASP A 25 -8.62 9.05 -6.96
C ASP A 25 -8.56 7.62 -6.43
N LEU A 26 -9.69 6.91 -6.38
CA LEU A 26 -9.74 5.47 -6.09
C LEU A 26 -9.03 4.65 -7.19
N LEU A 27 -9.29 4.95 -8.47
CA LEU A 27 -8.65 4.26 -9.59
C LEU A 27 -7.15 4.59 -9.66
N ALA A 28 -6.75 5.83 -9.37
CA ALA A 28 -5.35 6.20 -9.25
C ALA A 28 -4.68 5.52 -8.05
N ALA A 29 -5.36 5.41 -6.91
CA ALA A 29 -4.86 4.70 -5.73
C ALA A 29 -4.65 3.21 -6.03
N ALA A 30 -5.52 2.57 -6.82
CA ALA A 30 -5.32 1.20 -7.28
C ALA A 30 -3.97 1.00 -7.98
N LEU A 31 -3.57 1.96 -8.82
CA LEU A 31 -2.30 1.94 -9.54
C LEU A 31 -1.09 2.31 -8.66
N LEU A 32 -1.29 3.15 -7.65
CA LEU A 32 -0.21 3.84 -6.94
C LEU A 32 -0.07 3.48 -5.46
N HIS A 33 -0.96 2.70 -4.85
CA HIS A 33 -0.90 2.36 -3.42
C HIS A 33 0.46 1.77 -3.02
N ASP A 34 1.07 1.02 -3.93
CA ASP A 34 2.36 0.37 -3.76
C ASP A 34 3.56 1.16 -4.31
N VAL A 35 3.36 2.39 -4.80
CA VAL A 35 4.44 3.19 -5.41
C VAL A 35 5.58 3.47 -4.42
N GLY A 36 5.27 3.54 -3.12
CA GLY A 36 6.23 3.63 -2.03
C GLY A 36 7.30 2.55 -2.03
N LYS A 37 6.97 1.34 -2.50
CA LYS A 37 7.93 0.21 -2.64
C LYS A 37 9.04 0.51 -3.65
N SER A 38 8.93 1.58 -4.45
CA SER A 38 9.98 2.03 -5.37
C SER A 38 11.20 2.66 -4.69
N GLN A 39 11.07 3.19 -3.47
CA GLN A 39 12.18 3.81 -2.72
C GLN A 39 13.30 2.82 -2.39
N ALA A 40 13.03 1.52 -2.47
CA ALA A 40 14.05 0.50 -2.34
C ALA A 40 13.68 -0.76 -3.12
N ARG A 41 14.58 -1.20 -4.00
CA ARG A 41 14.46 -2.50 -4.67
C ARG A 41 14.68 -3.63 -3.66
N LEU A 42 13.60 -4.23 -3.18
CA LEU A 42 13.64 -5.48 -2.43
C LEU A 42 14.09 -6.63 -3.33
N GLN A 43 15.07 -7.39 -2.87
CA GLN A 43 15.42 -8.69 -3.44
C GLN A 43 14.33 -9.72 -3.12
N LEU A 44 14.26 -10.82 -3.89
CA LEU A 44 13.25 -11.86 -3.68
C LEU A 44 13.33 -12.49 -2.27
N TRP A 45 14.55 -12.72 -1.78
CA TRP A 45 14.76 -13.29 -0.44
C TRP A 45 14.30 -12.35 0.69
N GLU A 46 14.42 -11.03 0.48
CA GLU A 46 13.94 -10.01 1.41
C GLU A 46 12.40 -10.03 1.50
N ARG A 47 11.71 -10.26 0.38
CA ARG A 47 10.25 -10.41 0.35
C ARG A 47 9.78 -11.65 1.14
N ILE A 48 10.46 -12.77 0.98
CA ILE A 48 10.14 -14.01 1.71
C ILE A 48 10.33 -13.79 3.23
N LEU A 49 11.40 -13.11 3.62
CA LEU A 49 11.64 -12.75 5.02
C LEU A 49 10.54 -11.87 5.60
N ILE A 50 10.05 -10.87 4.85
CA ILE A 50 8.93 -10.03 5.28
C ILE A 50 7.71 -10.90 5.57
N VAL A 51 7.31 -11.75 4.64
CA VAL A 51 6.10 -12.58 4.77
C VAL A 51 6.22 -13.53 5.97
N LEU A 52 7.34 -14.23 6.11
CA LEU A 52 7.55 -15.18 7.21
C LEU A 52 7.56 -14.49 8.58
N ALA A 53 8.24 -13.35 8.70
CA ALA A 53 8.32 -12.64 9.98
C ALA A 53 7.03 -11.87 10.32
N SER A 54 6.27 -11.40 9.33
CA SER A 54 4.92 -10.85 9.55
C SER A 54 3.95 -11.92 10.08
N TRP A 55 4.12 -13.17 9.64
CA TRP A 55 3.34 -14.30 10.15
C TRP A 55 3.76 -14.74 11.55
N LEU A 56 5.06 -14.80 11.84
CA LEU A 56 5.59 -15.30 13.12
C LEU A 56 5.61 -14.25 14.25
N PHE A 57 5.86 -12.97 13.93
CA PHE A 57 6.13 -11.92 14.92
C PHE A 57 5.56 -10.53 14.51
N PRO A 58 4.24 -10.39 14.32
CA PRO A 58 3.63 -9.16 13.80
C PRO A 58 3.95 -7.91 14.64
N SER A 59 3.97 -8.05 15.97
CA SER A 59 4.27 -6.94 16.89
C SER A 59 5.74 -6.48 16.82
N ARG A 60 6.67 -7.38 16.46
CA ARG A 60 8.09 -7.04 16.31
C ARG A 60 8.39 -6.42 14.96
N VAL A 61 7.73 -6.88 13.89
CA VAL A 61 7.83 -6.28 12.55
C VAL A 61 7.46 -4.80 12.57
N ARG A 62 6.37 -4.44 13.26
CA ARG A 62 5.97 -3.03 13.41
C ARG A 62 7.06 -2.20 14.10
N ARG A 63 7.64 -2.71 15.18
CA ARG A 63 8.73 -2.06 15.93
C ARG A 63 10.04 -1.98 15.12
N TRP A 64 10.32 -2.94 14.25
CA TRP A 64 11.48 -2.90 13.35
C TRP A 64 11.30 -1.90 12.21
N GLY A 65 10.06 -1.69 11.74
CA GLY A 65 9.76 -0.70 10.70
C GLY A 65 9.82 0.77 11.14
N GLU A 66 9.78 1.02 12.46
CA GLU A 66 9.76 2.38 13.03
C GLU A 66 11.17 3.02 13.15
N ASN A 67 12.26 2.23 13.18
CA ASN A 67 13.62 2.74 13.40
C ASN A 67 14.42 2.95 12.09
N GLU A 68 15.29 3.97 12.04
CA GLU A 68 16.20 4.23 10.92
C GLU A 68 17.42 3.28 10.95
N HIS A 69 17.27 2.02 10.56
CA HIS A 69 18.41 1.09 10.62
C HIS A 69 18.66 0.31 9.32
N THR A 70 19.94 0.36 8.92
CA THR A 70 20.56 -0.22 7.72
C THR A 70 20.75 -1.73 7.80
N GLY A 71 20.66 -2.45 6.68
CA GLY A 71 20.97 -3.89 6.57
C GLY A 71 19.73 -4.78 6.51
N TRP A 72 19.71 -5.87 7.28
CA TRP A 72 18.69 -6.94 7.21
C TRP A 72 17.27 -6.50 7.62
N GLN A 73 17.12 -5.36 8.31
CA GLN A 73 15.84 -4.81 8.74
C GLN A 73 15.16 -3.96 7.66
N ARG A 74 15.91 -3.57 6.63
CA ARG A 74 15.46 -2.76 5.50
C ARG A 74 14.13 -3.25 4.88
N PRO A 75 13.89 -4.57 4.72
CA PRO A 75 12.64 -5.07 4.16
C PRO A 75 11.40 -4.72 5.00
N PHE A 76 11.53 -4.75 6.33
CA PHE A 76 10.44 -4.41 7.25
C PHE A 76 10.15 -2.92 7.29
N VAL A 77 11.20 -2.09 7.22
CA VAL A 77 11.05 -0.64 7.09
C VAL A 77 10.30 -0.29 5.82
N ILE A 78 10.60 -0.96 4.71
CA ILE A 78 9.89 -0.74 3.44
C ILE A 78 8.43 -1.20 3.56
N ALA A 79 8.19 -2.38 4.13
CA ALA A 79 6.84 -2.88 4.33
C ALA A 79 5.98 -1.92 5.17
N VAL A 80 6.54 -1.29 6.20
CA VAL A 80 5.80 -0.37 7.09
C VAL A 80 5.72 1.05 6.54
N ARG A 81 6.80 1.57 5.93
CA ARG A 81 6.90 2.97 5.50
C ARG A 81 6.49 3.24 4.06
N HIS A 82 6.28 2.21 3.22
CA HIS A 82 5.87 2.45 1.85
C HIS A 82 4.54 3.23 1.70
N PRO A 83 3.52 3.12 2.57
CA PRO A 83 2.32 3.94 2.42
C PRO A 83 2.68 5.43 2.57
N PHE A 84 3.51 5.75 3.58
CA PHE A 84 4.01 7.10 3.81
C PHE A 84 4.87 7.63 2.64
N TRP A 85 5.83 6.84 2.17
CA TRP A 85 6.66 7.26 1.04
C TRP A 85 5.86 7.43 -0.25
N GLY A 86 4.88 6.55 -0.50
CA GLY A 86 3.99 6.64 -1.65
C GLY A 86 3.16 7.92 -1.61
N ALA A 87 2.55 8.21 -0.46
CA ALA A 87 1.79 9.44 -0.23
C ALA A 87 2.66 10.70 -0.44
N GLU A 88 3.91 10.68 0.04
CA GLU A 88 4.84 11.78 -0.14
C GLU A 88 5.25 11.98 -1.61
N MET A 89 5.48 10.90 -2.36
CA MET A 89 5.75 10.96 -3.80
C MET A 89 4.57 11.56 -4.57
N ILE A 90 3.35 11.15 -4.25
CA ILE A 90 2.12 11.67 -4.87
C ILE A 90 1.94 13.15 -4.54
N ARG A 91 2.17 13.55 -3.28
CA ARG A 91 2.12 14.94 -2.84
C ARG A 91 3.10 15.82 -3.62
N GLN A 92 4.34 15.36 -3.79
CA GLN A 92 5.37 16.07 -4.57
C GLN A 92 5.01 16.16 -6.06
N ALA A 93 4.30 15.17 -6.60
CA ALA A 93 3.77 15.18 -7.97
C ALA A 93 2.49 16.03 -8.14
N GLY A 94 1.97 16.63 -7.07
CA GLY A 94 0.77 17.47 -7.13
C GLY A 94 -0.55 16.69 -7.12
N GLY A 95 -0.56 15.45 -6.62
CA GLY A 95 -1.78 14.66 -6.47
C GLY A 95 -2.79 15.27 -5.49
N SER A 96 -4.04 14.83 -5.60
CA SER A 96 -5.13 15.30 -4.74
C SER A 96 -4.95 14.85 -3.28
N GLN A 97 -5.60 15.56 -2.34
CA GLN A 97 -5.58 15.18 -0.93
C GLN A 97 -6.22 13.82 -0.67
N GLU A 98 -7.23 13.46 -1.46
CA GLU A 98 -7.95 12.19 -1.37
C GLU A 98 -7.07 11.03 -1.83
N LEU A 99 -6.39 11.15 -2.98
CA LEU A 99 -5.41 10.16 -3.44
C LEU A 99 -4.26 9.97 -2.44
N ILE A 100 -3.73 11.08 -1.89
CA ILE A 100 -2.69 11.03 -0.85
C ILE A 100 -3.20 10.26 0.37
N ALA A 101 -4.43 10.53 0.82
CA ALA A 101 -5.03 9.86 1.97
C ALA A 101 -5.28 8.37 1.71
N LEU A 102 -5.77 8.00 0.52
CA LEU A 102 -5.97 6.62 0.12
C LEU A 102 -4.66 5.83 0.15
N VAL A 103 -3.61 6.36 -0.46
CA VAL A 103 -2.30 5.69 -0.50
C VAL A 103 -1.62 5.66 0.88
N LEU A 104 -1.76 6.72 1.69
CA LEU A 104 -1.18 6.74 3.03
C LEU A 104 -1.82 5.68 3.95
N ARG A 105 -3.14 5.49 3.82
CA ARG A 105 -3.94 4.72 4.78
C ARG A 105 -4.30 3.32 4.29
N HIS A 106 -3.92 2.91 3.07
CA HIS A 106 -4.40 1.66 2.46
C HIS A 106 -4.17 0.38 3.29
N GLN A 107 -3.27 0.38 4.28
CA GLN A 107 -3.03 -0.74 5.19
C GLN A 107 -3.68 -0.60 6.58
N GLU A 108 -4.43 0.48 6.83
CA GLU A 108 -5.14 0.68 8.08
C GLU A 108 -6.28 -0.33 8.24
N ASN A 109 -6.44 -0.86 9.46
CA ASN A 109 -7.61 -1.65 9.80
C ASN A 109 -8.78 -0.71 10.08
N LEU A 110 -9.72 -0.64 9.13
CA LEU A 110 -10.92 0.17 9.29
C LEU A 110 -12.10 -0.66 9.81
N PRO A 111 -12.98 -0.07 10.64
CA PRO A 111 -14.28 -0.65 10.94
C PRO A 111 -15.15 -0.65 9.68
N ALA A 112 -15.80 -1.78 9.40
CA ALA A 112 -16.58 -2.01 8.18
C ALA A 112 -17.79 -1.07 8.03
N ASP A 113 -18.24 -0.45 9.12
CA ASP A 113 -19.39 0.45 9.20
C ASP A 113 -19.01 1.94 9.21
N SER A 114 -17.79 2.30 8.80
CA SER A 114 -17.38 3.71 8.77
C SER A 114 -18.30 4.56 7.87
N ALA A 115 -18.79 5.67 8.42
CA ALA A 115 -19.65 6.61 7.73
C ALA A 115 -18.87 7.63 6.86
N ARG A 116 -17.53 7.67 6.97
CA ARG A 116 -16.70 8.62 6.23
C ARG A 116 -16.51 8.13 4.80
N GLU A 117 -16.71 9.01 3.82
CA GLU A 117 -16.60 8.62 2.41
C GLU A 117 -15.21 8.10 2.04
N ILE A 118 -14.15 8.76 2.51
CA ILE A 118 -12.76 8.31 2.32
C ILE A 118 -12.52 6.89 2.87
N ASP A 119 -13.16 6.52 3.98
CA ASP A 119 -13.01 5.19 4.56
C ASP A 119 -13.75 4.14 3.72
N ARG A 120 -14.87 4.50 3.08
CA ARG A 120 -15.56 3.61 2.12
C ARG A 120 -14.73 3.37 0.87
N LEU A 121 -14.10 4.42 0.33
CA LEU A 121 -13.15 4.28 -0.79
C LEU A 121 -11.95 3.40 -0.39
N LEU A 122 -11.44 3.57 0.83
CA LEU A 122 -10.35 2.73 1.36
C LEU A 122 -10.75 1.26 1.50
N ILE A 123 -11.96 0.99 2.02
CA ILE A 123 -12.49 -0.38 2.11
C ILE A 123 -12.61 -1.01 0.72
N ARG A 124 -13.18 -0.29 -0.27
CA ARG A 124 -13.26 -0.78 -1.66
C ARG A 124 -11.89 -1.08 -2.25
N LEU A 125 -10.91 -0.19 -2.00
CA LEU A 125 -9.53 -0.39 -2.42
C LEU A 125 -8.95 -1.67 -1.80
N GLN A 126 -9.12 -1.87 -0.49
CA GLN A 126 -8.65 -3.06 0.25
C GLN A 126 -9.34 -4.34 -0.22
N GLU A 127 -10.64 -4.30 -0.48
CA GLU A 127 -11.40 -5.43 -1.02
C GLU A 127 -10.98 -5.80 -2.44
N ALA A 128 -10.59 -4.83 -3.26
CA ALA A 128 -10.02 -5.10 -4.57
C ALA A 128 -8.58 -5.63 -4.45
N ASP A 129 -7.77 -5.04 -3.57
CA ASP A 129 -6.39 -5.44 -3.32
C ASP A 129 -6.31 -6.90 -2.84
N GLY A 130 -7.14 -7.30 -1.87
CA GLY A 130 -7.15 -8.65 -1.32
C GLY A 130 -7.66 -9.75 -2.27
N LEU A 131 -8.24 -9.40 -3.43
CA LEU A 131 -8.66 -10.36 -4.45
C LEU A 131 -7.57 -10.66 -5.50
N ASN A 132 -6.50 -9.88 -5.54
CA ASN A 132 -5.46 -9.93 -6.56
C ASN A 132 -4.11 -10.38 -5.98
#